data_AF-A0A8K1DB91-F1
#
_entry.id   AF-A0A8K1DB91-F1
#
_cell.length_a   1.000
_cell.length_b   1.000
_cell.length_c   1.000
_cell.angle_alpha   90.00
_cell.angle_beta   90.00
_cell.angle_gamma   90.00
#
_symmetry.space_group_name_H-M   'P 1'
#
loop_
_entity.id
_entity.type
_entity.pdbx_description
1 polymer ?
#
loop_
_entity_poly.entity_id
_entity_poly.type
_entity_poly.pdbx_seq_one_letter_code
_entity_poly.pdbx_strand_id
1 'polypeptide(L)'
;DLKQLQFLHLSDNQLDFIPVPLPESLRSLHLQNNKIQTMHEDTFCDSQDQGQIRRGLEDIRLDGNPINLSLFPNAFFCLPRLPTGRFS
;
A
#
# COMPACT_ATOMS: atom_id res chain seq x y z
N ASP A 1 -15.61 2.41 -11.68
CA ASP A 1 -15.18 3.02 -10.42
C ASP A 1 -15.54 2.09 -9.27
N LEU A 2 -14.54 1.57 -8.55
CA LEU A 2 -14.73 0.50 -7.55
C LEU A 2 -14.98 1.06 -6.14
N LYS A 3 -15.97 1.96 -6.02
CA LYS A 3 -16.22 2.75 -4.81
C LYS A 3 -16.58 1.92 -3.57
N GLN A 4 -16.95 0.66 -3.73
CA GLN A 4 -17.33 -0.25 -2.64
C GLN A 4 -16.31 -1.37 -2.39
N LEU A 5 -15.16 -1.35 -3.08
CA LEU A 5 -14.16 -2.39 -2.92
C LEU A 5 -13.44 -2.23 -1.57
N GLN A 6 -13.61 -3.22 -0.70
CA GLN A 6 -13.00 -3.23 0.63
C GLN A 6 -11.76 -4.12 0.72
N PHE A 7 -11.66 -5.15 -0.12
CA PHE A 7 -10.59 -6.14 -0.07
C PHE A 7 -10.03 -6.35 -1.48
N LEU A 8 -8.72 -6.16 -1.63
CA LEU A 8 -8.01 -6.41 -2.88
C LEU A 8 -6.84 -7.36 -2.60
N HIS A 9 -6.99 -8.62 -2.98
CA HIS A 9 -5.96 -9.64 -2.78
C HIS A 9 -5.41 -10.07 -4.14
N LEU A 10 -4.12 -9.83 -4.33
CA LEU A 10 -3.35 -10.07 -5.55
C LEU A 10 -2.01 -10.74 -5.22
N SER A 11 -1.95 -11.47 -4.10
CA SER A 11 -0.79 -12.26 -3.69
C SER A 11 -0.41 -13.31 -4.74
N ASP A 12 0.86 -13.70 -4.78
CA ASP A 12 1.39 -14.78 -5.65
C ASP A 12 1.18 -14.52 -7.15
N ASN A 13 1.29 -13.27 -7.55
CA ASN A 13 1.27 -12.85 -8.95
C ASN A 13 2.69 -12.39 -9.38
N GLN A 14 2.77 -11.73 -10.53
CA GLN A 14 4.02 -11.21 -11.08
C GLN A 14 4.04 -9.68 -11.16
N LEU A 15 3.27 -9.01 -10.30
CA LEU A 15 3.16 -7.55 -10.27
C LEU A 15 4.51 -6.95 -9.89
N ASP A 16 4.97 -5.97 -10.66
CA ASP A 16 6.16 -5.18 -10.37
C ASP A 16 5.82 -3.77 -9.86
N PHE A 17 4.53 -3.44 -9.74
CA PHE A 17 4.00 -2.19 -9.19
C PHE A 17 2.78 -2.42 -8.27
N ILE A 18 2.46 -1.42 -7.46
CA ILE A 18 1.24 -1.37 -6.65
C ILE A 18 0.09 -0.77 -7.49
N PRO A 19 -1.07 -1.43 -7.62
CA PRO A 19 -2.17 -0.93 -8.46
C PRO A 19 -2.80 0.33 -7.85
N VAL A 20 -2.58 1.48 -8.49
CA VAL A 20 -3.13 2.79 -8.09
C VAL A 20 -4.00 3.36 -9.22
N PRO A 21 -4.99 4.24 -8.92
CA PRO A 21 -5.40 4.70 -7.58
C PRO A 21 -6.17 3.62 -6.80
N LEU A 22 -5.96 3.59 -5.48
CA LEU A 22 -6.69 2.70 -4.56
C LEU A 22 -7.95 3.41 -4.05
N PRO A 23 -9.13 2.77 -4.03
CA PRO A 23 -10.35 3.42 -3.56
C PRO A 23 -10.30 3.75 -2.05
N GLU A 24 -10.97 4.83 -1.65
CA GLU A 24 -11.08 5.25 -0.23
C GLU A 24 -11.75 4.20 0.67
N SER A 25 -12.60 3.34 0.09
CA SER A 25 -13.27 2.26 0.82
C SER A 25 -12.39 1.04 1.09
N LEU A 26 -11.18 0.99 0.52
CA LEU A 26 -10.29 -0.15 0.67
C LEU A 26 -9.81 -0.28 2.12
N ARG A 27 -9.95 -1.49 2.65
CA ARG A 27 -9.56 -1.86 4.01
C ARG A 27 -8.36 -2.79 4.09
N SER A 28 -8.23 -3.66 3.10
CA SER A 28 -7.14 -4.61 3.02
C SER A 28 -6.55 -4.67 1.61
N LEU A 29 -5.23 -4.61 1.53
CA LEU A 29 -4.45 -4.76 0.30
C LEU A 29 -3.37 -5.83 0.50
N HIS A 30 -3.53 -6.95 -0.18
CA HIS A 30 -2.62 -8.09 -0.12
C HIS A 30 -1.87 -8.22 -1.44
N LEU A 31 -0.56 -7.99 -1.40
CA LEU A 31 0.34 -7.99 -2.56
C LEU A 31 1.56 -8.89 -2.33
N GLN A 32 1.47 -9.84 -1.40
CA GLN A 32 2.59 -10.72 -1.03
C GLN A 32 3.13 -11.50 -2.24
N ASN A 33 4.41 -11.86 -2.19
CA ASN A 33 5.06 -12.73 -3.17
C ASN A 33 4.90 -12.23 -4.62
N ASN A 34 5.08 -10.92 -4.82
CA ASN A 34 5.14 -10.29 -6.14
C ASN A 34 6.58 -9.80 -6.42
N LYS A 35 6.77 -8.97 -7.46
CA LYS A 35 8.06 -8.43 -7.91
C LYS A 35 8.19 -6.92 -7.66
N ILE A 36 7.42 -6.37 -6.71
CA ILE A 36 7.37 -4.93 -6.44
C ILE A 36 8.70 -4.48 -5.82
N GLN A 37 9.37 -3.53 -6.46
CA GLN A 37 10.68 -3.02 -6.04
C GLN A 37 10.63 -1.58 -5.51
N THR A 38 9.63 -0.82 -5.92
CA THR A 38 9.52 0.62 -5.65
C THR A 38 8.07 1.02 -5.42
N MET A 39 7.87 2.18 -4.80
CA MET A 39 6.58 2.84 -4.67
C MET A 39 6.75 4.36 -4.72
N HIS A 40 5.69 5.08 -5.04
CA HIS A 40 5.67 6.55 -4.97
C HIS A 40 5.30 7.02 -3.56
N GLU A 41 5.72 8.23 -3.19
CA GLU A 41 5.29 8.86 -1.94
C GLU A 41 3.77 9.07 -1.87
N ASP A 42 3.10 9.16 -3.02
CA ASP A 42 1.65 9.30 -3.09
C ASP A 42 0.87 7.97 -3.17
N THR A 43 1.53 6.83 -2.90
CA THR A 43 0.91 5.51 -3.12
C THR A 43 -0.29 5.25 -2.21
N PHE A 44 -0.16 5.56 -0.91
CA PHE A 44 -1.26 5.40 0.04
C PHE A 44 -1.76 6.71 0.64
N CYS A 45 -0.95 7.75 0.58
CA CYS A 45 -1.18 9.05 1.21
C CYS A 45 -1.10 10.14 0.15
N ASP A 46 -1.91 11.19 0.26
CA ASP A 46 -1.74 12.37 -0.58
C ASP A 46 -0.67 13.27 0.05
N SER A 47 0.47 13.48 -0.61
CA SER A 47 1.52 14.39 -0.12
C SER A 47 1.06 15.83 0.06
N GLN A 48 -0.01 16.24 -0.63
CA GLN A 48 -0.60 17.58 -0.53
C GLN A 48 -1.59 17.72 0.63
N ASP A 49 -2.10 16.61 1.19
CA ASP A 49 -3.05 16.61 2.31
C ASP A 49 -2.43 15.99 3.58
N GLN A 50 -1.56 16.76 4.22
CA GLN A 50 -0.82 16.34 5.42
C GLN A 50 -1.72 16.09 6.65
N GLY A 51 -3.00 16.48 6.62
CA GLY A 51 -3.95 16.27 7.71
C GLY A 51 -4.77 14.98 7.58
N GLN A 52 -4.73 14.33 6.41
CA GLN A 52 -5.55 13.16 6.14
C GLN A 52 -4.96 11.92 6.83
N ILE A 53 -5.80 11.20 7.58
CA ILE A 53 -5.49 9.86 8.09
C ILE A 53 -6.39 8.88 7.37
N ARG A 54 -5.78 7.92 6.65
CA ARG A 54 -6.52 6.90 5.91
C ARG A 54 -6.96 5.76 6.84
N ARG A 55 -7.87 6.07 7.75
CA ARG A 55 -8.32 5.17 8.84
C ARG A 55 -8.91 3.85 8.34
N GLY A 56 -9.49 3.84 7.13
CA GLY A 56 -10.11 2.66 6.55
C GLY A 56 -9.11 1.60 6.13
N LEU A 57 -7.91 1.99 5.66
CA LEU A 57 -6.90 1.06 5.16
C LEU A 57 -6.06 0.54 6.31
N GLU A 58 -6.47 -0.61 6.84
CA GLU A 58 -5.98 -1.16 8.11
C GLU A 58 -4.91 -2.23 7.95
N ASP A 59 -4.90 -2.93 6.81
CA ASP A 59 -4.03 -4.06 6.55
C ASP A 59 -3.42 -3.98 5.15
N ILE A 60 -2.09 -3.86 5.11
CA ILE A 60 -1.32 -3.83 3.87
C ILE A 60 -0.19 -4.85 3.99
N ARG A 61 -0.14 -5.79 3.05
CA ARG A 61 0.87 -6.85 3.03
C ARG A 61 1.69 -6.79 1.75
N LEU A 62 2.98 -6.50 1.91
CA LEU A 62 3.98 -6.43 0.86
C LEU A 62 5.13 -7.43 1.10
N ASP A 63 5.02 -8.31 2.10
CA ASP A 63 6.01 -9.34 2.37
C ASP A 63 6.23 -10.28 1.17
N GLY A 64 7.46 -10.76 0.98
CA GLY A 64 7.83 -11.53 -0.21
C GLY A 64 8.06 -10.70 -1.48
N ASN A 65 8.00 -9.36 -1.41
CA ASN A 65 8.46 -8.47 -2.47
C ASN A 65 9.90 -7.99 -2.22
N PRO A 66 10.65 -7.63 -3.29
CA PRO A 66 12.01 -7.10 -3.16
C PRO A 66 12.11 -5.67 -2.62
N ILE A 67 11.00 -4.92 -2.56
CA ILE A 67 10.94 -3.54 -2.02
C ILE A 67 11.48 -3.44 -0.58
N ASN A 68 12.21 -2.36 -0.30
CA ASN A 68 12.59 -1.95 1.06
C ASN A 68 11.73 -0.78 1.50
N LEU A 69 10.80 -1.02 2.43
CA LEU A 69 9.83 -0.04 2.91
C LEU A 69 10.47 1.13 3.65
N SER A 70 11.67 0.94 4.24
CA SER A 70 12.38 2.02 4.94
C SER A 70 12.83 3.15 4.00
N LEU A 71 12.84 2.92 2.69
CA LEU A 71 13.16 3.93 1.68
C LEU A 71 11.96 4.83 1.34
N PHE A 72 10.74 4.46 1.75
CA PHE A 72 9.50 5.13 1.35
C PHE A 72 8.60 5.53 2.55
N PRO A 73 9.12 6.13 3.64
CA PRO A 73 8.31 6.46 4.80
C PRO A 73 7.14 7.41 4.48
N ASN A 74 7.32 8.30 3.51
CA ASN A 74 6.29 9.24 3.05
C ASN A 74 5.15 8.54 2.30
N ALA A 75 5.32 7.29 1.84
CA ALA A 75 4.24 6.58 1.17
C ALA A 75 3.13 6.13 2.13
N PHE A 76 3.40 6.04 3.42
CA PHE A 76 2.50 5.46 4.41
C PHE A 76 2.40 6.24 5.73
N PHE A 77 2.81 7.52 5.76
CA PHE A 77 2.74 8.35 6.99
C PHE A 77 1.30 8.57 7.49
N CYS A 78 0.33 8.60 6.57
CA CYS A 78 -1.09 8.82 6.85
C CYS A 78 -1.82 7.55 7.33
N LEU A 79 -1.15 6.39 7.33
CA LEU A 79 -1.77 5.13 7.68
C LEU A 79 -1.85 4.94 9.19
N PRO A 80 -2.93 4.33 9.71
CA PRO A 80 -3.05 4.05 11.13
C PRO A 80 -2.06 2.96 11.60
N ARG A 81 -1.52 2.15 10.66
CA ARG A 81 -0.60 1.05 10.92
C ARG A 81 0.43 0.94 9.79
N LEU A 82 1.64 0.49 10.13
CA LEU A 82 2.69 0.25 9.15
C LEU A 82 2.33 -0.93 8.24
N PRO A 83 2.69 -0.88 6.94
CA PRO A 83 2.59 -2.05 6.07
C PRO A 83 3.48 -3.19 6.58
N THR A 84 3.00 -4.43 6.41
CA THR A 84 3.81 -5.62 6.66
C THR A 84 4.74 -5.86 5.49
N GLY A 85 6.04 -5.92 5.73
CA GLY A 85 7.04 -6.14 4.69
C GLY A 85 8.47 -5.97 5.18
N ARG A 86 9.41 -5.83 4.25
CA ARG A 86 10.84 -5.71 4.55
C ARG A 86 11.23 -4.25 4.80
N PHE A 87 11.89 -3.99 5.93
CA PHE A 87 12.42 -2.68 6.33
C PHE A 87 13.96 -2.63 6.36
N SER A 88 14.64 -3.68 5.90
CA SER A 88 16.10 -3.83 5.87
C SER A 88 16.55 -4.47 4.57
#